data_AF-A0A0S8DCB9-F1
#
_entry.id   AF-A0A0S8DCB9-F1
#
_cell.length_a   1.000
_cell.length_b   1.000
_cell.length_c   1.000
_cell.angle_alpha   90.00
_cell.angle_beta   90.00
_cell.angle_gamma   90.00
#
_symmetry.space_group_name_H-M   'P 1'
#
loop_
_entity.id
_entity.type
_entity.pdbx_description
1 polymer ?
#
loop_
_entity_poly.entity_id
_entity_poly.type
_entity_poly.pdbx_seq_one_letter_code
_entity_poly.pdbx_strand_id
1 'polypeptide(L)'
;VREGGVKYSTHNVGSPLDHMANTCLNCHSEEEKAFKDRVARKLERKTELTKTAMDVIARAHLEAGKAWELGATEAEMKDVLQDIRHAQWRWDYSIASHGSFFHAPEETLRILGSAINKGQEARIKLRAVLAKYKAGDYEAPDFSTKEKAQVVIGLPYQKLVDEKMTFLNGLRQEWVKEQMQKGLYDPKAWEGMVFNTSYKPVETAKK
;
A
#
# COMPACT_ATOMS: atom_id res chain seq x y z
N VAL A 1 1.45 -16.04 27.71
CA VAL A 1 2.23 -17.30 27.70
C VAL A 1 2.54 -17.71 29.14
N ARG A 2 2.76 -19.01 29.39
CA ARG A 2 3.08 -19.54 30.71
C ARG A 2 4.31 -20.45 30.60
N GLU A 3 5.31 -20.18 31.40
CA GLU A 3 6.53 -20.98 31.55
C GLU A 3 6.84 -21.12 33.03
N GLY A 4 7.15 -22.33 33.50
CA GLY A 4 7.49 -22.58 34.91
C GLY A 4 6.42 -22.15 35.92
N GLY A 5 5.13 -22.12 35.54
CA GLY A 5 4.03 -21.67 36.40
C GLY A 5 3.82 -20.15 36.47
N VAL A 6 4.70 -19.36 35.84
CA VAL A 6 4.59 -17.88 35.82
C VAL A 6 3.90 -17.44 34.53
N LYS A 7 2.98 -16.47 34.64
CA LYS A 7 2.28 -15.87 33.50
C LYS A 7 2.93 -14.55 33.10
N TYR A 8 3.21 -14.39 31.81
CA TYR A 8 3.70 -13.14 31.23
C TYR A 8 3.04 -12.89 29.87
N SER A 9 3.08 -11.63 29.44
CA SER A 9 2.72 -11.22 28.09
C SER A 9 3.92 -11.46 27.17
N THR A 10 3.70 -12.14 26.05
CA THR A 10 4.73 -12.19 25.00
C THR A 10 4.88 -10.78 24.40
N HIS A 11 6.13 -10.33 24.24
CA HIS A 11 6.46 -9.04 23.64
C HIS A 11 6.97 -9.17 22.20
N ASN A 12 7.03 -10.39 21.67
CA ASN A 12 7.29 -10.61 20.24
C ASN A 12 6.00 -10.35 19.45
N VAL A 13 5.82 -9.10 19.03
CA VAL A 13 4.65 -8.65 18.27
C VAL A 13 4.76 -9.13 16.82
N GLY A 14 3.83 -9.96 16.39
CA GLY A 14 3.82 -10.55 15.06
C GLY A 14 2.44 -11.04 14.65
N SER A 15 2.39 -11.96 13.68
CA SER A 15 1.13 -12.57 13.22
C SER A 15 0.52 -13.44 14.32
N PRO A 16 -0.72 -13.18 14.77
CA PRO A 16 -1.39 -14.04 15.75
C PRO A 16 -1.64 -15.47 15.25
N LEU A 17 -1.64 -15.67 13.93
CA LEU A 17 -1.86 -16.98 13.28
C LEU A 17 -0.67 -17.93 13.43
N ASP A 18 0.49 -17.42 13.84
CA ASP A 18 1.70 -18.23 14.05
C ASP A 18 1.70 -18.90 15.43
N HIS A 19 0.87 -18.42 16.35
CA HIS A 19 0.80 -18.87 17.75
C HIS A 19 -0.65 -19.10 18.21
N MET A 20 -1.46 -19.77 17.39
CA MET A 20 -2.91 -19.90 17.59
C MET A 20 -3.33 -20.53 18.92
N ALA A 21 -2.57 -21.50 19.43
CA ALA A 21 -2.76 -22.06 20.76
C ALA A 21 -2.75 -20.99 21.88
N ASN A 22 -1.99 -19.92 21.71
CA ASN A 22 -1.87 -18.83 22.68
C ASN A 22 -2.74 -17.60 22.35
N THR A 23 -3.36 -17.55 21.17
CA THR A 23 -4.13 -16.39 20.70
C THR A 23 -5.60 -16.76 20.50
N CYS A 24 -5.92 -17.54 19.46
CA CYS A 24 -7.29 -17.83 19.03
C CYS A 24 -7.94 -18.99 19.81
N LEU A 25 -7.19 -20.07 20.05
CA LEU A 25 -7.76 -21.33 20.55
C LEU A 25 -8.13 -21.30 22.04
N ASN A 26 -7.77 -20.24 22.76
CA ASN A 26 -8.26 -19.99 24.11
C ASN A 26 -9.76 -19.62 24.14
N CYS A 27 -10.31 -19.15 23.02
CA CYS A 27 -11.70 -18.72 22.89
C CYS A 27 -12.48 -19.51 21.82
N HIS A 28 -11.79 -20.08 20.84
CA HIS A 28 -12.40 -20.80 19.72
C HIS A 28 -12.03 -22.28 19.77
N SER A 29 -13.04 -23.17 19.68
CA SER A 29 -12.86 -24.63 19.70
C SER A 29 -12.76 -25.27 18.31
N GLU A 30 -12.49 -24.48 17.26
CA GLU A 30 -12.38 -24.97 15.89
C GLU A 30 -10.94 -25.41 15.54
N GLU A 31 -10.82 -26.26 14.52
CA GLU A 31 -9.54 -26.69 13.96
C GLU A 31 -8.72 -25.51 13.42
N GLU A 32 -7.41 -25.48 13.72
CA GLU A 32 -6.52 -24.37 13.32
C GLU A 32 -6.55 -24.13 11.81
N LYS A 33 -6.53 -25.23 11.03
CA LYS A 33 -6.57 -25.16 9.57
C LYS A 33 -7.85 -24.48 9.09
N ALA A 34 -9.02 -24.84 9.64
CA ALA A 34 -10.30 -24.27 9.26
C ALA A 34 -10.36 -22.76 9.57
N PHE A 35 -9.81 -22.35 10.71
CA PHE A 35 -9.71 -20.93 11.08
C PHE A 35 -8.79 -20.17 10.11
N LYS A 36 -7.59 -20.71 9.81
CA LYS A 36 -6.64 -20.10 8.86
C LYS A 36 -7.25 -19.97 7.47
N ASP A 37 -7.94 -21.01 6.98
CA ASP A 37 -8.63 -21.00 5.69
C ASP A 37 -9.71 -19.91 5.64
N ARG A 38 -10.45 -19.71 6.74
CA ARG A 38 -11.44 -18.63 6.85
C ARG A 38 -10.80 -17.24 6.81
N VAL A 39 -9.68 -17.04 7.50
CA VAL A 39 -8.93 -15.78 7.47
C VAL A 39 -8.36 -15.52 6.08
N ALA A 40 -7.79 -16.54 5.42
CA ALA A 40 -7.31 -16.46 4.05
C ALA A 40 -8.42 -16.05 3.08
N ARG A 41 -9.62 -16.62 3.22
CA ARG A 41 -10.78 -16.24 2.40
C ARG A 41 -11.20 -14.78 2.60
N LYS A 42 -11.06 -14.22 3.81
CA LYS A 42 -11.30 -12.78 4.04
C LYS A 42 -10.27 -11.92 3.32
N LEU A 43 -8.99 -12.32 3.36
CA LEU A 43 -7.92 -11.62 2.66
C LEU A 43 -8.13 -11.64 1.14
N GLU A 44 -8.54 -12.78 0.59
CA GLU A 44 -8.84 -12.93 -0.83
C GLU A 44 -9.93 -11.95 -1.30
N ARG A 45 -11.08 -11.93 -0.60
CA ARG A 45 -12.18 -11.00 -0.90
C ARG A 45 -11.76 -9.54 -0.83
N LYS A 46 -10.98 -9.17 0.19
CA LYS A 46 -10.42 -7.81 0.32
C LYS A 46 -9.49 -7.49 -0.84
N THR A 47 -8.64 -8.45 -1.23
CA THR A 47 -7.65 -8.27 -2.31
C THR A 47 -8.33 -8.07 -3.65
N GLU A 48 -9.37 -8.84 -3.94
CA GLU A 48 -10.20 -8.70 -5.14
C GLU A 48 -10.77 -7.29 -5.26
N LEU A 49 -11.53 -6.83 -4.25
CA LEU A 49 -12.12 -5.48 -4.28
C LEU A 49 -11.06 -4.37 -4.27
N THR A 50 -9.93 -4.59 -3.60
CA THR A 50 -8.81 -3.64 -3.63
C THR A 50 -8.30 -3.46 -5.06
N LYS A 51 -8.07 -4.55 -5.80
CA LYS A 51 -7.60 -4.48 -7.19
C LYS A 51 -8.61 -3.79 -8.10
N THR A 52 -9.90 -4.10 -7.95
CA THR A 52 -10.97 -3.43 -8.71
C THR A 52 -11.03 -1.93 -8.41
N ALA A 53 -10.97 -1.54 -7.13
CA ALA A 53 -10.94 -0.13 -6.74
C ALA A 53 -9.71 0.59 -7.31
N MET A 54 -8.52 -0.01 -7.20
CA MET A 54 -7.28 0.56 -7.74
C MET A 54 -7.35 0.78 -9.25
N ASP A 55 -7.81 -0.21 -10.03
CA ASP A 55 -7.91 -0.08 -11.49
C ASP A 55 -8.84 1.08 -11.89
N VAL A 56 -10.02 1.17 -11.26
CA VAL A 56 -10.97 2.25 -11.52
C VAL A 56 -10.38 3.61 -11.15
N ILE A 57 -9.78 3.73 -9.97
CA ILE A 57 -9.21 5.00 -9.48
C ILE A 57 -8.01 5.43 -10.33
N ALA A 58 -7.13 4.50 -10.69
CA ALA A 58 -5.98 4.78 -11.56
C ALA A 58 -6.43 5.27 -12.94
N ARG A 59 -7.42 4.61 -13.56
CA ARG A 59 -7.99 5.08 -14.84
C ARG A 59 -8.61 6.46 -14.71
N ALA A 60 -9.33 6.74 -13.63
CA ALA A 60 -9.92 8.07 -13.39
C ALA A 60 -8.84 9.17 -13.31
N HIS A 61 -7.70 8.91 -12.65
CA HIS A 61 -6.56 9.84 -12.63
C HIS A 61 -5.97 10.08 -14.02
N LEU A 62 -5.77 9.02 -14.80
CA LEU A 62 -5.17 9.11 -16.14
C LEU A 62 -6.10 9.82 -17.13
N GLU A 63 -7.40 9.50 -17.09
CA GLU A 63 -8.45 10.18 -17.85
C GLU A 63 -8.55 11.66 -17.46
N ALA A 64 -8.46 11.99 -16.16
CA ALA A 64 -8.43 13.38 -15.69
C ALA A 64 -7.17 14.12 -16.15
N GLY A 65 -6.00 13.47 -16.09
CA GLY A 65 -4.75 14.00 -16.65
C GLY A 65 -4.92 14.33 -18.14
N LYS A 66 -5.54 13.42 -18.90
CA LYS A 66 -5.81 13.67 -20.32
C LYS A 66 -6.75 14.85 -20.55
N ALA A 67 -7.81 14.97 -19.76
CA ALA A 67 -8.71 16.12 -19.85
C ALA A 67 -7.97 17.44 -19.61
N TRP A 68 -7.07 17.48 -18.62
CA TRP A 68 -6.22 18.66 -18.36
C TRP A 68 -5.29 18.99 -19.52
N GLU A 69 -4.63 18.00 -20.12
CA GLU A 69 -3.78 18.21 -21.31
C GLU A 69 -4.54 18.86 -22.48
N LEU A 70 -5.83 18.54 -22.62
CA LEU A 70 -6.68 19.06 -23.68
C LEU A 70 -7.31 20.43 -23.36
N GLY A 71 -7.06 20.98 -22.17
CA GLY A 71 -7.54 22.29 -21.76
C GLY A 71 -8.91 22.28 -21.07
N ALA A 72 -9.28 21.17 -20.41
CA ALA A 72 -10.39 21.16 -19.47
C ALA A 72 -10.23 22.25 -18.40
N THR A 73 -11.31 22.90 -18.03
CA THR A 73 -11.31 23.97 -17.02
C THR A 73 -11.50 23.41 -15.61
N GLU A 74 -11.10 24.17 -14.59
CA GLU A 74 -11.37 23.83 -13.19
C GLU A 74 -12.85 23.63 -12.89
N ALA A 75 -13.73 24.41 -13.52
CA ALA A 75 -15.17 24.29 -13.36
C ALA A 75 -15.68 22.93 -13.86
N GLU A 76 -15.18 22.45 -15.00
CA GLU A 76 -15.56 21.14 -15.56
C GLU A 76 -14.99 19.97 -14.75
N MET A 77 -13.82 20.17 -14.15
CA MET A 77 -13.11 19.13 -13.41
C MET A 77 -13.49 19.06 -11.92
N LYS A 78 -14.15 20.09 -11.37
CA LYS A 78 -14.44 20.20 -9.92
C LYS A 78 -15.09 18.94 -9.35
N ASP A 79 -16.21 18.50 -9.92
CA ASP A 79 -16.95 17.35 -9.41
C ASP A 79 -16.24 16.02 -9.66
N VAL A 80 -15.52 15.92 -10.78
CA VAL A 80 -14.65 14.77 -11.10
C VAL A 80 -13.59 14.61 -10.03
N LEU A 81 -12.84 15.68 -9.73
CA LEU A 81 -11.76 15.65 -8.76
C LEU A 81 -12.26 15.37 -7.34
N GLN A 82 -13.45 15.88 -6.98
CA GLN A 82 -14.05 15.57 -5.70
C GLN A 82 -14.38 14.07 -5.58
N ASP A 83 -14.91 13.44 -6.63
CA ASP A 83 -15.18 12.01 -6.63
C ASP A 83 -13.90 11.17 -6.61
N ILE A 84 -12.86 11.57 -7.35
CA ILE A 84 -11.54 10.91 -7.29
C ILE A 84 -10.96 10.98 -5.88
N ARG A 85 -10.95 12.17 -5.26
CA ARG A 85 -10.51 12.37 -3.87
C ARG A 85 -11.26 11.45 -2.91
N HIS A 86 -12.57 11.39 -3.06
CA HIS A 86 -13.47 10.57 -2.27
C HIS A 86 -13.26 9.06 -2.47
N ALA A 87 -13.05 8.63 -3.71
CA ALA A 87 -12.78 7.24 -4.06
C ALA A 87 -11.45 6.79 -3.43
N GLN A 88 -10.39 7.58 -3.64
CA GLN A 88 -9.06 7.25 -3.14
C GLN A 88 -9.00 7.27 -1.61
N TRP A 89 -9.61 8.25 -0.94
CA TRP A 89 -9.68 8.27 0.52
C TRP A 89 -10.31 6.98 1.09
N ARG A 90 -11.45 6.55 0.51
CA ARG A 90 -12.15 5.33 0.96
C ARG A 90 -11.32 4.08 0.71
N TRP A 91 -10.76 3.96 -0.49
CA TRP A 91 -9.88 2.85 -0.84
C TRP A 91 -8.68 2.78 0.12
N ASP A 92 -7.97 3.89 0.29
CA ASP A 92 -6.76 3.96 1.10
C ASP A 92 -7.06 3.68 2.57
N TYR A 93 -8.09 4.31 3.13
CA TYR A 93 -8.56 4.02 4.50
C TYR A 93 -8.83 2.52 4.73
N SER A 94 -9.39 1.83 3.74
CA SER A 94 -9.72 0.41 3.83
C SER A 94 -8.48 -0.51 3.83
N ILE A 95 -7.39 -0.08 3.18
CA ILE A 95 -6.22 -0.94 2.92
C ILE A 95 -4.96 -0.53 3.67
N ALA A 96 -4.88 0.71 4.16
CA ALA A 96 -3.74 1.26 4.87
C ALA A 96 -3.45 0.53 6.19
N SER A 97 -4.50 -0.01 6.83
CA SER A 97 -4.33 -1.02 7.88
C SER A 97 -4.28 -2.41 7.26
N HIS A 98 -3.10 -3.03 7.24
CA HIS A 98 -2.90 -4.34 6.62
C HIS A 98 -3.79 -5.45 7.22
N GLY A 99 -4.17 -5.33 8.51
CA GLY A 99 -5.03 -6.28 9.22
C GLY A 99 -6.54 -5.98 9.16
N SER A 100 -6.96 -4.92 8.46
CA SER A 100 -8.37 -4.47 8.43
C SER A 100 -9.35 -5.56 7.97
N PHE A 101 -8.93 -6.38 7.01
CA PHE A 101 -9.72 -7.50 6.48
C PHE A 101 -10.05 -8.57 7.54
N PHE A 102 -9.27 -8.64 8.62
CA PHE A 102 -9.52 -9.54 9.74
C PHE A 102 -10.25 -8.82 10.88
N HIS A 103 -9.81 -7.62 11.25
CA HIS A 103 -10.39 -6.87 12.38
C HIS A 103 -11.80 -6.34 12.10
N ALA A 104 -12.05 -5.87 10.88
CA ALA A 104 -13.33 -5.29 10.47
C ALA A 104 -13.64 -5.66 9.00
N PRO A 105 -13.82 -6.96 8.69
CA PRO A 105 -14.00 -7.44 7.32
C PRO A 105 -15.15 -6.77 6.58
N GLU A 106 -16.32 -6.69 7.21
CA GLU A 106 -17.53 -6.16 6.57
C GLU A 106 -17.40 -4.67 6.26
N GLU A 107 -16.89 -3.89 7.20
CA GLU A 107 -16.66 -2.45 6.99
C GLU A 107 -15.58 -2.21 5.94
N THR A 108 -14.52 -3.01 5.93
CA THR A 108 -13.48 -2.96 4.91
C THR A 108 -14.07 -3.20 3.50
N LEU A 109 -14.90 -4.23 3.34
CA LEU A 109 -15.55 -4.53 2.05
C LEU A 109 -16.58 -3.46 1.67
N ARG A 110 -17.35 -2.93 2.62
CA ARG A 110 -18.33 -1.86 2.38
C ARG A 110 -17.65 -0.58 1.87
N ILE A 111 -16.57 -0.16 2.52
CA ILE A 111 -15.84 1.05 2.14
C ILE A 111 -15.15 0.84 0.77
N LEU A 112 -14.56 -0.33 0.50
CA LEU A 112 -14.02 -0.67 -0.82
C LEU A 112 -15.09 -0.63 -1.92
N GLY A 113 -16.29 -1.18 -1.67
CA GLY A 113 -17.42 -1.05 -2.59
C GLY A 113 -17.80 0.41 -2.86
N SER A 114 -17.81 1.25 -1.82
CA SER A 114 -18.06 2.68 -1.95
C SER A 114 -16.93 3.40 -2.72
N ALA A 115 -15.68 2.98 -2.57
CA ALA A 115 -14.54 3.51 -3.33
C ALA A 115 -14.68 3.21 -4.83
N ILE A 116 -15.05 1.97 -5.18
CA ILE A 116 -15.33 1.57 -6.56
C ILE A 116 -16.44 2.44 -7.15
N ASN A 117 -17.56 2.59 -6.43
CA ASN A 117 -18.68 3.40 -6.89
C ASN A 117 -18.27 4.86 -7.16
N LYS A 118 -17.54 5.48 -6.22
CA LYS A 118 -17.03 6.86 -6.41
C LYS A 118 -16.03 6.98 -7.55
N GLY A 119 -15.16 5.99 -7.72
CA GLY A 119 -14.26 5.95 -8.88
C GLY A 119 -15.03 5.88 -10.20
N GLN A 120 -16.07 5.05 -10.29
CA GLN A 120 -16.90 4.94 -11.49
C GLN A 120 -17.70 6.22 -11.76
N GLU A 121 -18.26 6.87 -10.73
CA GLU A 121 -18.92 8.18 -10.86
C GLU A 121 -17.98 9.22 -11.47
N ALA A 122 -16.71 9.27 -11.02
CA ALA A 122 -15.70 10.14 -11.62
C ALA A 122 -15.46 9.80 -13.10
N ARG A 123 -15.31 8.52 -13.44
CA ARG A 123 -15.06 8.07 -14.83
C ARG A 123 -16.23 8.37 -15.77
N ILE A 124 -17.47 8.21 -15.32
CA ILE A 124 -18.65 8.56 -16.11
C ILE A 124 -18.65 10.07 -16.43
N LYS A 125 -18.38 10.92 -15.43
CA LYS A 125 -18.26 12.37 -15.63
C LYS A 125 -17.11 12.72 -16.56
N LEU A 126 -15.97 12.04 -16.41
CA LEU A 126 -14.80 12.20 -17.29
C LEU A 126 -15.11 11.86 -18.74
N ARG A 127 -15.96 10.86 -19.03
CA ARG A 127 -16.36 10.55 -20.41
C ARG A 127 -17.08 11.72 -21.07
N ALA A 128 -17.94 12.43 -20.34
CA ALA A 128 -18.59 13.63 -20.85
C ALA A 128 -17.59 14.78 -21.10
N VAL A 129 -16.65 15.00 -20.16
CA VAL A 129 -15.58 16.00 -20.33
C VAL A 129 -14.71 15.66 -21.53
N LEU A 130 -14.14 14.45 -21.59
CA LEU A 130 -13.28 14.02 -22.69
C LEU A 130 -13.98 14.09 -24.06
N ALA A 131 -15.27 13.74 -24.14
CA ALA A 131 -16.04 13.88 -25.37
C ALA A 131 -16.14 15.33 -25.86
N LYS A 132 -16.34 16.31 -24.95
CA LYS A 132 -16.32 17.75 -25.29
C LYS A 132 -15.00 18.18 -25.92
N TYR A 133 -13.90 17.57 -25.47
CA TYR A 133 -12.55 17.80 -25.97
C TYR A 133 -12.12 16.84 -27.09
N LYS A 134 -13.07 16.15 -27.75
CA LYS A 134 -12.84 15.22 -28.87
C LYS A 134 -11.91 14.04 -28.55
N ALA A 135 -11.93 13.57 -27.30
CA ALA A 135 -11.14 12.45 -26.80
C ALA A 135 -12.01 11.40 -26.06
N GLY A 136 -13.28 11.26 -26.45
CA GLY A 136 -14.23 10.35 -25.78
C GLY A 136 -13.83 8.87 -25.83
N ASP A 137 -13.01 8.51 -26.82
CA ASP A 137 -12.40 7.19 -27.05
C ASP A 137 -11.05 7.01 -26.34
N TYR A 138 -10.57 8.00 -25.57
CA TYR A 138 -9.31 7.87 -24.85
C TYR A 138 -9.31 6.65 -23.91
N GLU A 139 -8.23 5.88 -24.00
CA GLU A 139 -7.93 4.76 -23.12
C GLU A 139 -6.71 5.10 -22.27
N ALA A 140 -6.82 4.86 -20.97
CA ALA A 140 -5.70 5.02 -20.05
C ALA A 140 -4.56 4.06 -20.43
N PRO A 141 -3.29 4.52 -20.37
CA PRO A 141 -2.14 3.67 -20.64
C PRO A 141 -2.09 2.47 -19.69
N ASP A 142 -1.36 1.44 -20.11
CA ASP A 142 -1.17 0.24 -19.30
C ASP A 142 -0.30 0.50 -18.06
N PHE A 143 -0.79 0.07 -16.90
CA PHE A 143 -0.11 0.13 -15.60
C PHE A 143 -0.08 -1.24 -14.90
N SER A 144 -0.11 -2.34 -15.66
CA SER A 144 -0.21 -3.71 -15.14
C SER A 144 1.00 -4.18 -14.33
N THR A 145 2.15 -3.50 -14.44
CA THR A 145 3.35 -3.79 -13.66
C THR A 145 3.86 -2.53 -12.97
N LYS A 146 4.68 -2.70 -11.93
CA LYS A 146 5.35 -1.60 -11.23
C LYS A 146 6.10 -0.70 -12.23
N GLU A 147 6.86 -1.31 -13.13
CA GLU A 147 7.71 -0.61 -14.10
C GLU A 147 6.86 0.22 -15.07
N LYS A 148 5.78 -0.36 -15.61
CA LYS A 148 4.85 0.36 -16.48
C LYS A 148 4.18 1.52 -15.75
N ALA A 149 3.68 1.30 -14.54
CA ALA A 149 3.06 2.35 -13.74
C ALA A 149 4.03 3.50 -13.40
N GLN A 150 5.29 3.18 -13.09
CA GLN A 150 6.34 4.17 -12.84
C GLN A 150 6.65 5.01 -14.08
N VAL A 151 6.70 4.39 -15.27
CA VAL A 151 6.88 5.10 -16.54
C VAL A 151 5.70 6.03 -16.82
N VAL A 152 4.46 5.58 -16.61
CA VAL A 152 3.24 6.37 -16.83
C VAL A 152 3.25 7.67 -16.03
N ILE A 153 3.74 7.65 -14.79
CA ILE A 153 3.81 8.86 -13.94
C ILE A 153 5.14 9.63 -14.09
N GLY A 154 6.04 9.19 -14.98
CA GLY A 154 7.35 9.81 -15.17
C GLY A 154 8.29 9.71 -13.96
N LEU A 155 8.18 8.65 -13.14
CA LEU A 155 9.00 8.50 -11.93
C LEU A 155 10.48 8.27 -12.31
N PRO A 156 11.42 9.12 -11.87
CA PRO A 156 12.85 8.94 -12.15
C PRO A 156 13.45 7.88 -11.20
N TYR A 157 12.98 6.63 -11.27
CA TYR A 157 13.23 5.59 -10.27
C TYR A 157 14.72 5.34 -10.03
N GLN A 158 15.54 5.21 -11.08
CA GLN A 158 16.97 4.93 -10.91
C GLN A 158 17.69 6.08 -10.18
N LYS A 159 17.41 7.33 -10.57
CA LYS A 159 17.97 8.51 -9.91
C LYS A 159 17.61 8.53 -8.41
N LEU A 160 16.35 8.24 -8.06
CA LEU A 160 15.91 8.19 -6.66
C LEU A 160 16.63 7.09 -5.87
N VAL A 161 16.87 5.93 -6.48
CA VAL A 161 17.64 4.85 -5.87
C VAL A 161 19.11 5.26 -5.68
N ASP A 162 19.74 5.88 -6.69
CA ASP A 162 21.14 6.32 -6.64
C ASP A 162 21.35 7.40 -5.55
N GLU A 163 20.45 8.37 -5.48
CA GLU A 163 20.44 9.40 -4.43
C GLU A 163 20.26 8.77 -3.04
N LYS A 164 19.35 7.78 -2.93
CA LYS A 164 19.15 7.07 -1.67
C LYS A 164 20.38 6.26 -1.26
N MET A 165 21.05 5.60 -2.19
CA MET A 165 22.29 4.87 -1.93
C MET A 165 23.43 5.80 -1.52
N THR A 166 23.53 6.97 -2.16
CA THR A 166 24.48 8.04 -1.74
C THR A 166 24.24 8.43 -0.28
N PHE A 167 22.99 8.67 0.12
CA PHE A 167 22.64 8.96 1.52
C PHE A 167 22.99 7.79 2.47
N LEU A 168 22.65 6.56 2.10
CA LEU A 168 22.86 5.37 2.94
C LEU A 168 24.35 5.05 3.14
N ASN A 169 25.18 5.30 2.13
CA ASN A 169 26.62 5.04 2.16
C ASN A 169 27.43 6.23 2.69
N GLY A 170 26.87 7.44 2.67
CA GLY A 170 27.48 8.67 3.19
C GLY A 170 26.87 9.06 4.54
N LEU A 171 25.98 10.07 4.52
CA LEU A 171 25.45 10.74 5.71
C LEU A 171 24.89 9.79 6.78
N ARG A 172 24.21 8.69 6.39
CA ARG A 172 23.73 7.69 7.37
C ARG A 172 24.89 7.07 8.16
N GLN A 173 26.02 6.79 7.52
CA GLN A 173 27.20 6.22 8.18
C GLN A 173 27.84 7.22 9.14
N GLU A 174 27.85 8.50 8.77
CA GLU A 174 28.32 9.59 9.64
C GLU A 174 27.45 9.71 10.89
N TRP A 175 26.12 9.64 10.74
CA TRP A 175 25.20 9.64 11.88
C TRP A 175 25.45 8.47 12.83
N VAL A 176 25.62 7.25 12.31
CA VAL A 176 25.91 6.09 13.17
C VAL A 176 27.23 6.29 13.93
N LYS A 177 28.28 6.78 13.26
CA LYS A 177 29.57 7.09 13.91
C LYS A 177 29.41 8.13 15.02
N GLU A 178 28.69 9.21 14.75
CA GLU A 178 28.43 10.27 15.72
C GLU A 178 27.63 9.75 16.92
N GLN A 179 26.60 8.94 16.68
CA GLN A 179 25.81 8.33 17.75
C GLN A 179 26.65 7.37 18.60
N MET A 180 27.55 6.59 18.00
CA MET A 180 28.50 5.75 18.74
C MET A 180 29.42 6.58 19.64
N GLN A 181 29.97 7.69 19.13
CA GLN A 181 30.83 8.59 19.90
C GLN A 181 30.09 9.23 21.09
N LYS A 182 28.81 9.55 20.90
CA LYS A 182 27.94 10.14 21.94
C LYS A 182 27.35 9.10 22.90
N GLY A 183 27.63 7.81 22.70
CA GLY A 183 27.03 6.73 23.52
C GLY A 183 25.52 6.57 23.31
N LEU A 184 24.97 7.03 22.18
CA LEU A 184 23.55 6.95 21.83
C LEU A 184 23.21 5.74 20.94
N TYR A 185 24.22 4.98 20.54
CA TYR A 185 24.08 3.80 19.68
C TYR A 185 24.64 2.56 20.36
N ASP A 186 23.81 1.54 20.57
CA ASP A 186 24.23 0.22 21.05
C ASP A 186 24.35 -0.76 19.87
N PRO A 187 25.56 -1.19 19.47
CA PRO A 187 25.74 -2.14 18.39
C PRO A 187 25.07 -3.49 18.61
N LYS A 188 24.92 -3.93 19.87
CA LYS A 188 24.30 -5.23 20.19
C LYS A 188 22.82 -5.25 19.84
N ALA A 189 22.14 -4.11 19.95
CA ALA A 189 20.75 -3.98 19.55
C ALA A 189 20.54 -4.26 18.04
N TRP A 190 21.59 -4.16 17.23
CA TRP A 190 21.56 -4.38 15.78
C TRP A 190 22.19 -5.69 15.32
N GLU A 191 22.72 -6.50 16.25
CA GLU A 191 23.33 -7.78 15.92
C GLU A 191 22.31 -8.72 15.28
N GLY A 192 22.67 -9.32 14.13
CA GLY A 192 21.79 -10.21 13.37
C GLY A 192 20.69 -9.51 12.57
N MET A 193 20.54 -8.18 12.64
CA MET A 193 19.58 -7.47 11.80
C MET A 193 20.05 -7.37 10.34
N VAL A 194 19.18 -7.76 9.42
CA VAL A 194 19.43 -7.66 7.97
C VAL A 194 18.73 -6.44 7.41
N PHE A 195 19.50 -5.54 6.79
CA PHE A 195 18.94 -4.36 6.13
C PHE A 195 18.39 -4.73 4.75
N ASN A 196 17.08 -4.93 4.69
CA ASN A 196 16.35 -5.19 3.44
C ASN A 196 15.63 -3.93 2.95
N THR A 197 15.67 -3.69 1.65
CA THR A 197 15.00 -2.55 1.00
C THR A 197 14.20 -3.02 -0.21
N SER A 198 13.21 -2.21 -0.62
CA SER A 198 12.39 -2.47 -1.82
C SER A 198 13.13 -2.26 -3.15
N TYR A 199 14.30 -1.64 -3.08
CA TYR A 199 15.29 -1.56 -4.15
C TYR A 199 16.45 -2.47 -3.79
N LYS A 200 17.04 -3.15 -4.78
CA LYS A 200 18.28 -3.87 -4.54
C LYS A 200 19.40 -2.83 -4.43
N PRO A 201 20.19 -2.81 -3.35
CA PRO A 201 21.49 -2.17 -3.40
C PRO A 201 22.22 -2.79 -4.59
N VAL A 202 22.81 -1.99 -5.47
CA VAL A 202 23.82 -2.53 -6.38
C VAL A 202 24.85 -3.18 -5.45
N GLU A 203 25.02 -4.50 -5.53
CA GLU A 203 26.12 -5.15 -4.84
C GLU A 203 27.36 -4.38 -5.25
N THR A 204 27.96 -3.64 -4.31
CA THR A 204 29.35 -3.25 -4.47
C THR A 204 30.07 -4.56 -4.62
N ALA A 205 30.41 -4.92 -5.86
CA ALA A 205 31.23 -6.06 -6.18
C ALA A 205 32.37 -6.04 -5.17
N LYS A 206 32.43 -7.07 -4.31
CA LYS A 206 33.57 -7.31 -3.45
C LYS A 206 34.79 -7.24 -4.37
N LYS A 207 35.57 -6.16 -4.25
CA LYS A 207 36.93 -6.09 -4.72
C LYS A 207 37.82 -6.51 -3.56
#